data_AF-A0A1I7XWK0-F1
#
_entry.id   AF-A0A1I7XWK0-F1
#
_cell.length_a   1.000
_cell.length_b   1.000
_cell.length_c   1.000
_cell.angle_alpha   90.00
_cell.angle_beta   90.00
_cell.angle_gamma   90.00
#
_symmetry.space_group_name_H-M   'P 1'
#
loop_
_entity.id
_entity.type
_entity.pdbx_description
1 polymer ?
#
loop_
_entity_poly.entity_id
_entity_poly.type
_entity_poly.pdbx_seq_one_letter_code
_entity_poly.pdbx_strand_id
1 'polypeptide(L)'
;MDSVCATFYEDVIGLFRRKDFKALHELSGRWNTVAERHEKKRVVYDFILTQDSDTNAWKYGFGTLGESFCFSELKERNNWRFCQITSFHFYKDRTYSMGKEVSESDLFSVILPFVSNRLRHNSWFWIYDTTLSQEDAARILRLFEGKGQMSDIDLAYYGKVSERFLESHVAAGGCARVYFGDYWPESTKPFLLKYLLTVNSEHSEL
;
A
#
# COMPACT_ATOMS: atom_id res chain seq x y z
N MET A 1 4.26 -20.62 -23.67
CA MET A 1 4.36 -19.59 -22.61
C MET A 1 5.80 -19.21 -22.28
N ASP A 2 6.82 -20.03 -22.57
CA ASP A 2 8.23 -19.74 -22.21
C ASP A 2 8.89 -18.52 -22.89
N SER A 3 8.21 -17.88 -23.85
CA SER A 3 8.65 -16.64 -24.52
C SER A 3 8.41 -15.37 -23.70
N VAL A 4 7.61 -15.44 -22.62
CA VAL A 4 7.35 -14.29 -21.74
C VAL A 4 8.57 -14.07 -20.82
N CYS A 5 8.94 -12.81 -20.60
CA CYS A 5 10.09 -12.48 -19.75
C CYS A 5 9.85 -12.93 -18.31
N ALA A 6 10.87 -13.52 -17.67
CA ALA A 6 10.81 -13.95 -16.27
C ALA A 6 10.34 -12.84 -15.32
N THR A 7 10.67 -11.58 -15.61
CA THR A 7 10.24 -10.43 -14.81
C THR A 7 8.73 -10.24 -14.82
N PHE A 8 8.06 -10.48 -15.95
CA PHE A 8 6.59 -10.41 -16.02
C PHE A 8 5.93 -11.45 -15.12
N TYR A 9 6.45 -12.68 -15.12
CA TYR A 9 5.97 -13.73 -14.22
C TYR A 9 6.13 -13.34 -12.75
N GLU A 10 7.28 -12.75 -12.40
CA GLU A 10 7.60 -12.33 -11.04
C GLU A 10 6.70 -11.15 -10.60
N ASP A 11 6.47 -10.18 -11.48
CA ASP A 11 5.58 -9.05 -11.22
C ASP A 11 4.12 -9.53 -11.03
N VAL A 12 3.66 -10.45 -11.87
CA VAL A 12 2.31 -11.04 -11.77
C VAL A 12 2.15 -11.87 -10.50
N ILE A 13 3.10 -12.77 -10.20
CA ILE A 13 3.06 -13.61 -8.98
C ILE A 13 3.17 -12.78 -7.70
N GLY A 14 3.86 -11.63 -7.77
CA GLY A 14 3.92 -10.65 -6.69
C GLY A 14 2.54 -10.18 -6.19
N LEU A 15 1.51 -10.25 -7.02
CA LEU A 15 0.13 -9.81 -6.73
C LEU A 15 -0.74 -10.90 -6.08
N PHE A 16 -0.35 -12.18 -6.17
CA PHE A 16 -1.19 -13.30 -5.69
C PHE A 16 -1.07 -13.53 -4.18
N ARG A 17 -2.17 -14.00 -3.58
CA ARG A 17 -2.20 -14.41 -2.17
C ARG A 17 -1.43 -15.71 -2.01
N ARG A 18 -0.80 -15.94 -0.85
CA ARG A 18 -0.07 -17.20 -0.58
C ARG A 18 -0.95 -18.45 -0.78
N LYS A 19 -2.24 -18.38 -0.47
CA LYS A 19 -3.18 -19.49 -0.71
C LYS A 19 -3.38 -19.81 -2.19
N ASP A 20 -3.25 -18.81 -3.07
CA ASP A 20 -3.42 -18.97 -4.51
C ASP A 20 -2.15 -19.54 -5.16
N PHE A 21 -1.04 -19.61 -4.41
CA PHE A 21 0.19 -20.22 -4.91
C PHE A 21 -0.01 -21.70 -5.17
N LYS A 22 -0.89 -22.38 -4.42
CA LYS A 22 -1.20 -23.79 -4.70
C LYS A 22 -1.75 -23.99 -6.12
N ALA A 23 -2.66 -23.12 -6.56
CA ALA A 23 -3.16 -23.12 -7.93
C ALA A 23 -2.07 -22.76 -8.95
N LEU A 24 -1.15 -21.85 -8.60
CA LEU A 24 0.01 -21.51 -9.44
C LEU A 24 1.05 -22.65 -9.53
N HIS A 25 1.21 -23.44 -8.48
CA HIS A 25 2.07 -24.63 -8.46
C HIS A 25 1.52 -25.75 -9.34
N GLU A 26 0.20 -25.81 -9.50
CA GLU A 26 -0.47 -26.72 -10.42
C GLU A 26 -0.31 -26.28 -11.90
N LEU A 27 0.16 -25.05 -12.17
CA LEU A 27 0.48 -24.59 -13.52
C LEU A 27 1.83 -25.14 -14.00
N SER A 28 1.86 -25.70 -15.21
CA SER A 28 3.10 -26.20 -15.82
C SER A 28 4.07 -25.08 -16.24
N GLY A 29 5.36 -25.40 -16.36
CA GLY A 29 6.38 -24.52 -16.92
C GLY A 29 6.92 -23.49 -15.91
N ARG A 30 7.22 -22.27 -16.39
CA ARG A 30 7.88 -21.23 -15.57
C ARG A 30 7.02 -20.70 -14.41
N TRP A 31 5.70 -20.85 -14.45
CA TRP A 31 4.80 -20.40 -13.37
C TRP A 31 5.08 -21.09 -12.05
N ASN A 32 5.20 -22.43 -12.03
CA ASN A 32 5.51 -23.18 -10.82
C ASN A 32 6.88 -22.75 -10.24
N THR A 33 7.92 -22.69 -11.08
CA THR A 33 9.27 -22.30 -10.64
C THR A 33 9.31 -20.88 -10.07
N VAL A 34 8.58 -19.93 -10.66
CA VAL A 34 8.51 -18.55 -10.16
C VAL A 34 7.65 -18.48 -8.89
N ALA A 35 6.55 -19.24 -8.81
CA ALA A 35 5.71 -19.32 -7.61
C ALA A 35 6.51 -19.87 -6.42
N GLU A 36 7.24 -20.97 -6.59
CA GLU A 36 8.13 -21.52 -5.57
C GLU A 36 9.19 -20.53 -5.13
N ARG A 37 9.79 -19.80 -6.09
CA ARG A 37 10.82 -18.82 -5.78
C ARG A 37 10.25 -17.64 -4.99
N HIS A 38 9.09 -17.12 -5.38
CA HIS A 38 8.39 -16.09 -4.62
C HIS A 38 8.03 -16.60 -3.23
N GLU A 39 7.51 -17.82 -3.08
CA GLU A 39 7.19 -18.34 -1.76
C GLU A 39 8.44 -18.44 -0.87
N LYS A 40 9.56 -18.93 -1.41
CA LYS A 40 10.82 -19.11 -0.67
C LYS A 40 11.53 -17.79 -0.35
N LYS A 41 11.41 -16.76 -1.21
CA LYS A 41 12.19 -15.51 -1.09
C LYS A 41 11.37 -14.30 -0.67
N ARG A 42 10.05 -14.39 -0.59
CA ARG A 42 9.16 -13.29 -0.21
C ARG A 42 9.53 -12.78 1.18
N VAL A 43 9.72 -11.47 1.25
CA VAL A 43 9.88 -10.76 2.52
C VAL A 43 8.84 -9.66 2.58
N VAL A 44 8.23 -9.56 3.74
CA VAL A 44 7.14 -8.65 4.02
C VAL A 44 7.67 -7.53 4.91
N TYR A 45 7.38 -6.31 4.51
CA TYR A 45 7.85 -5.10 5.19
C TYR A 45 6.70 -4.18 5.52
N ASP A 46 6.87 -3.44 6.60
CA ASP A 46 6.08 -2.25 6.88
C ASP A 46 6.74 -1.05 6.21
N PHE A 47 5.96 -0.11 5.71
CA PHE A 47 6.47 1.16 5.19
C PHE A 47 5.94 2.31 6.04
N ILE A 48 6.86 3.10 6.58
CA ILE A 48 6.55 4.25 7.41
C ILE A 48 7.03 5.50 6.69
N LEU A 49 6.10 6.42 6.46
CA LEU A 49 6.33 7.76 5.98
C LEU A 49 6.11 8.75 7.13
N THR A 50 7.04 9.66 7.32
CA THR A 50 6.94 10.71 8.32
C THR A 50 7.21 12.06 7.68
N GLN A 51 6.40 13.05 8.02
CA GLN A 51 6.73 14.46 7.79
C GLN A 51 7.13 15.07 9.13
N ASP A 52 8.36 15.58 9.19
CA ASP A 52 8.90 16.21 10.39
C ASP A 52 8.11 17.49 10.71
N SER A 53 7.56 17.60 11.92
CA SER A 53 6.68 18.72 12.28
C SER A 53 7.39 20.08 12.38
N ASP A 54 8.70 20.08 12.66
CA ASP A 54 9.47 21.31 12.86
C ASP A 54 10.02 21.84 11.54
N THR A 55 10.43 20.92 10.65
CA THR A 55 11.15 21.26 9.40
C THR A 55 10.35 21.01 8.13
N ASN A 56 9.22 20.30 8.21
CA ASN A 56 8.48 19.73 7.07
C ASN A 56 9.30 18.78 6.19
N ALA A 57 10.47 18.33 6.66
CA ALA A 57 11.29 17.37 5.93
C ALA A 57 10.59 16.00 5.85
N TRP A 58 10.69 15.37 4.68
CA TRP A 58 10.17 14.02 4.47
C TRP A 58 11.19 12.98 4.95
N LYS A 59 10.72 12.02 5.74
CA LYS A 59 11.50 10.87 6.21
C LYS A 59 10.74 9.59 5.92
N TYR A 60 11.45 8.51 5.64
CA TYR A 60 10.81 7.21 5.44
C TYR A 60 11.68 6.05 5.93
N GLY A 61 11.05 4.90 6.16
CA GLY A 61 11.73 3.66 6.48
C GLY A 61 10.93 2.42 6.08
N PHE A 62 11.65 1.36 5.75
CA PHE A 62 11.12 0.01 5.64
C PHE A 62 11.40 -0.72 6.95
N GLY A 63 10.35 -1.27 7.56
CA GLY A 63 10.41 -1.98 8.83
C GLY A 63 10.26 -3.48 8.68
N THR A 64 11.00 -4.22 9.51
CA THR A 64 10.65 -5.59 9.94
C THR A 64 10.74 -5.66 11.47
N LEU A 65 10.35 -6.78 12.08
CA LEU A 65 10.45 -6.98 13.54
C LEU A 65 11.86 -6.63 14.08
N GLY A 66 12.01 -5.40 14.58
CA GLY A 66 13.23 -4.88 15.21
C GLY A 66 14.23 -4.13 14.30
N GLU A 67 14.00 -4.03 12.99
CA GLU A 67 14.91 -3.33 12.07
C GLU A 67 14.18 -2.28 11.22
N SER A 68 14.77 -1.10 11.08
CA SER A 68 14.40 -0.07 10.10
C SER A 68 15.57 0.16 9.15
N PHE A 69 15.28 0.29 7.85
CA PHE A 69 16.30 0.58 6.83
C PHE A 69 15.68 1.38 5.68
N CYS A 70 16.53 2.05 4.91
CA CYS A 70 16.13 2.89 3.78
C CYS A 70 16.09 2.13 2.45
N PHE A 71 15.67 2.81 1.37
CA PHE A 71 15.49 2.17 0.07
C PHE A 71 16.80 1.69 -0.58
N SER A 72 17.92 2.38 -0.33
CA SER A 72 19.22 1.91 -0.83
C SER A 72 19.66 0.62 -0.14
N GLU A 73 19.49 0.55 1.18
CA GLU A 73 19.77 -0.66 1.97
C GLU A 73 18.82 -1.80 1.59
N LEU A 74 17.54 -1.49 1.29
CA LEU A 74 16.62 -2.48 0.75
C LEU A 74 17.18 -3.09 -0.54
N LYS A 75 17.68 -2.28 -1.48
CA LYS A 75 18.22 -2.76 -2.77
C LYS A 75 19.48 -3.61 -2.63
N GLU A 76 20.23 -3.45 -1.55
CA GLU A 76 21.39 -4.29 -1.24
C GLU A 76 21.00 -5.69 -0.73
N ARG A 77 19.75 -5.86 -0.26
CA ARG A 77 19.25 -7.17 0.18
C ARG A 77 18.98 -8.08 -1.02
N ASN A 78 19.47 -9.32 -0.97
CA ASN A 78 19.36 -10.31 -2.05
C ASN A 78 17.93 -10.63 -2.53
N ASN A 79 16.92 -10.27 -1.75
CA ASN A 79 15.51 -10.57 -1.97
C ASN A 79 14.63 -9.32 -2.17
N TRP A 80 15.22 -8.14 -2.37
CA TRP A 80 14.45 -6.89 -2.51
C TRP A 80 13.42 -6.93 -3.64
N ARG A 81 13.69 -7.67 -4.71
CA ARG A 81 12.75 -7.89 -5.83
C ARG A 81 11.52 -8.70 -5.46
N PHE A 82 11.55 -9.39 -4.32
CA PHE A 82 10.44 -10.17 -3.75
C PHE A 82 9.79 -9.46 -2.56
N CYS A 83 10.16 -8.20 -2.33
CA CYS A 83 9.56 -7.34 -1.33
C CYS A 83 8.05 -7.23 -1.55
N GLN A 84 7.32 -7.37 -0.45
CA GLN A 84 5.93 -7.01 -0.33
C GLN A 84 5.73 -6.05 0.84
N ILE A 85 4.79 -5.14 0.70
CA ILE A 85 4.43 -4.15 1.70
C ILE A 85 3.13 -4.59 2.37
N THR A 86 3.18 -4.90 3.65
CA THR A 86 1.98 -5.27 4.42
C THR A 86 1.29 -4.08 5.04
N SER A 87 1.99 -2.96 5.17
CA SER A 87 1.40 -1.76 5.75
C SER A 87 2.04 -0.51 5.16
N PHE A 88 1.22 0.52 4.99
CA PHE A 88 1.62 1.89 4.73
C PHE A 88 1.11 2.74 5.89
N HIS A 89 2.03 3.43 6.55
CA HIS A 89 1.70 4.35 7.63
C HIS A 89 2.25 5.73 7.33
N PHE A 90 1.42 6.75 7.50
CA PHE A 90 1.83 8.13 7.52
C PHE A 90 1.68 8.72 8.93
N TYR A 91 2.69 9.45 9.37
CA TYR A 91 2.68 10.22 10.62
C TYR A 91 3.22 11.62 10.39
N LYS A 92 2.68 12.63 11.07
CA LYS A 92 3.40 13.87 11.33
C LYS A 92 3.93 13.83 12.75
N ASP A 93 5.23 13.60 12.90
CA ASP A 93 5.83 13.45 14.23
C ASP A 93 7.26 14.00 14.25
N ARG A 94 7.62 14.55 15.40
CA ARG A 94 8.95 15.00 15.76
C ARG A 94 9.84 13.83 16.23
N THR A 95 9.24 12.84 16.90
CA THR A 95 9.98 11.79 17.61
C THR A 95 10.23 10.52 16.82
N TYR A 96 9.52 10.30 15.72
CA TYR A 96 9.77 9.17 14.81
C TYR A 96 11.07 9.37 14.01
N SER A 97 12.21 9.20 14.71
CA SER A 97 13.57 9.35 14.19
C SER A 97 14.06 8.15 13.38
N MET A 98 13.22 7.12 13.21
CA MET A 98 13.58 5.85 12.56
C MET A 98 13.67 5.93 11.02
N GLY A 99 13.37 7.09 10.44
CA GLY A 99 13.33 7.30 8.99
C GLY A 99 14.51 8.09 8.44
N LYS A 100 14.94 7.74 7.22
CA LYS A 100 15.95 8.48 6.47
C LYS A 100 15.29 9.66 5.76
N GLU A 101 15.89 10.84 5.88
CA GLU A 101 15.45 12.03 5.14
C GLU A 101 15.55 11.78 3.63
N VAL A 102 14.58 12.32 2.89
CA VAL A 102 14.49 12.15 1.46
C VAL A 102 13.98 13.41 0.78
N SER A 103 14.47 13.65 -0.43
CA SER A 103 13.94 14.71 -1.26
C SER A 103 12.48 14.40 -1.64
N GLU A 104 11.67 15.44 -1.74
CA GLU A 104 10.28 15.30 -2.19
C GLU A 104 10.20 14.64 -3.58
N SER A 105 11.12 15.02 -4.48
CA SER A 105 11.21 14.44 -5.82
C SER A 105 11.41 12.93 -5.79
N ASP A 106 12.38 12.44 -5.00
CA ASP A 106 12.66 11.01 -4.90
C ASP A 106 11.52 10.26 -4.19
N LEU A 107 10.92 10.88 -3.18
CA LEU A 107 9.78 10.30 -2.47
C LEU A 107 8.62 10.02 -3.42
N PHE A 108 8.15 11.03 -4.15
CA PHE A 108 6.96 10.93 -4.99
C PHE A 108 7.21 10.27 -6.35
N SER A 109 8.44 10.32 -6.87
CA SER A 109 8.75 9.76 -8.20
C SER A 109 9.33 8.34 -8.15
N VAL A 110 9.90 7.93 -7.02
CA VAL A 110 10.61 6.65 -6.91
C VAL A 110 10.05 5.78 -5.79
N ILE A 111 10.03 6.30 -4.56
CA ILE A 111 9.79 5.48 -3.37
C ILE A 111 8.31 5.14 -3.22
N LEU A 112 7.41 6.12 -3.21
CA LEU A 112 5.98 5.85 -3.06
C LEU A 112 5.39 5.04 -4.23
N PRO A 113 5.75 5.29 -5.51
CA PRO A 113 5.37 4.39 -6.59
C PRO A 113 5.87 2.96 -6.40
N PHE A 114 7.11 2.77 -5.92
CA PHE A 114 7.63 1.45 -5.58
C PHE A 114 6.79 0.78 -4.49
N VAL A 115 6.50 1.49 -3.39
CA VAL A 115 5.71 0.97 -2.26
C VAL A 115 4.30 0.59 -2.69
N SER A 116 3.60 1.48 -3.41
CA SER A 116 2.25 1.25 -3.89
C SER A 116 2.14 0.01 -4.81
N ASN A 117 3.14 -0.22 -5.66
CA ASN A 117 3.18 -1.37 -6.55
C ASN A 117 3.57 -2.68 -5.85
N ARG A 118 4.00 -2.62 -4.59
CA ARG A 118 4.41 -3.78 -3.80
C ARG A 118 3.47 -4.10 -2.65
N LEU A 119 2.34 -3.39 -2.55
CA LEU A 119 1.31 -3.72 -1.59
C LEU A 119 0.88 -5.18 -1.72
N ARG A 120 0.81 -5.84 -0.56
CA ARG A 120 0.32 -7.21 -0.42
C ARG A 120 -1.20 -7.20 -0.28
N HIS A 121 -1.83 -8.32 -0.63
CA HIS A 121 -3.19 -8.59 -0.18
C HIS A 121 -3.31 -8.61 1.35
N ASN A 122 -4.38 -8.02 1.87
CA ASN A 122 -4.59 -7.68 3.28
C ASN A 122 -3.56 -6.69 3.82
N SER A 123 -3.15 -5.72 2.98
CA SER A 123 -2.31 -4.63 3.45
C SER A 123 -3.11 -3.62 4.27
N TRP A 124 -2.44 -2.94 5.18
CA TRP A 124 -2.99 -1.83 5.95
C TRP A 124 -2.58 -0.49 5.34
N PHE A 125 -3.47 0.49 5.37
CA PHE A 125 -3.21 1.83 4.86
C PHE A 125 -3.70 2.89 5.83
N TRP A 126 -2.79 3.58 6.52
CA TRP A 126 -3.12 4.54 7.56
C TRP A 126 -2.58 5.93 7.22
N ILE A 127 -3.50 6.88 7.03
CA ILE A 127 -3.27 8.32 6.94
C ILE A 127 -4.35 9.01 7.78
N TYR A 128 -4.25 8.87 9.11
CA TYR A 128 -5.26 9.39 10.03
C TYR A 128 -4.94 10.80 10.55
N ASP A 129 -3.76 11.34 10.26
CA ASP A 129 -3.29 12.62 10.78
C ASP A 129 -3.80 13.83 9.99
N THR A 130 -4.78 14.56 10.50
CA THR A 130 -5.35 15.77 9.83
C THR A 130 -4.39 16.92 9.57
N THR A 131 -3.16 16.87 10.07
CA THR A 131 -2.18 17.96 9.89
C THR A 131 -1.38 17.85 8.58
N LEU A 132 -1.57 16.78 7.81
CA LEU A 132 -1.07 16.66 6.45
C LEU A 132 -1.82 17.64 5.52
N SER A 133 -1.09 18.33 4.65
CA SER A 133 -1.71 19.25 3.70
C SER A 133 -2.64 18.50 2.74
N GLN A 134 -3.74 19.14 2.30
CA GLN A 134 -4.64 18.53 1.31
C GLN A 134 -3.92 18.18 0.00
N GLU A 135 -2.93 18.99 -0.39
CA GLU A 135 -2.13 18.76 -1.60
C GLU A 135 -1.27 17.50 -1.46
N ASP A 136 -0.54 17.35 -0.36
CA ASP A 136 0.31 16.18 -0.14
C ASP A 136 -0.52 14.92 0.07
N ALA A 137 -1.61 15.00 0.83
CA ALA A 137 -2.57 13.92 0.94
C ALA A 137 -3.09 13.49 -0.44
N ALA A 138 -3.45 14.45 -1.30
CA ALA A 138 -3.90 14.14 -2.65
C ALA A 138 -2.82 13.48 -3.51
N ARG A 139 -1.56 13.91 -3.40
CA ARG A 139 -0.43 13.29 -4.11
C ARG A 139 -0.18 11.86 -3.65
N ILE A 140 -0.23 11.61 -2.34
CA ILE A 140 -0.08 10.27 -1.78
C ILE A 140 -1.25 9.39 -2.21
N LEU A 141 -2.49 9.80 -1.95
CA LEU A 141 -3.68 9.00 -2.24
C LEU A 141 -3.78 8.60 -3.72
N ARG A 142 -3.44 9.49 -4.65
CA ARG A 142 -3.38 9.18 -6.09
C ARG A 142 -2.48 8.00 -6.44
N LEU A 143 -1.37 7.83 -5.74
CA LEU A 143 -0.46 6.71 -5.97
C LEU A 143 -1.09 5.37 -5.56
N PHE A 144 -2.07 5.39 -4.66
CA PHE A 144 -2.76 4.22 -4.12
C PHE A 144 -4.19 4.05 -4.67
N GLU A 145 -4.62 4.90 -5.61
CA GLU A 145 -5.92 4.73 -6.28
C GLU A 145 -5.97 3.39 -7.04
N GLY A 146 -7.14 2.75 -7.01
CA GLY A 146 -7.37 1.46 -7.67
C GLY A 146 -6.70 0.26 -6.98
N LYS A 147 -6.17 0.42 -5.77
CA LYS A 147 -5.56 -0.69 -5.01
C LYS A 147 -6.61 -1.39 -4.14
N GLY A 148 -7.31 -2.38 -4.70
CA GLY A 148 -8.31 -3.21 -4.00
C GLY A 148 -7.74 -4.20 -2.96
N GLN A 149 -6.43 -4.24 -2.77
CA GLN A 149 -5.75 -5.26 -1.95
C GLN A 149 -5.66 -4.94 -0.45
N MET A 150 -6.06 -3.72 -0.05
CA MET A 150 -6.06 -3.28 1.35
C MET A 150 -7.21 -3.92 2.13
N SER A 151 -6.97 -4.37 3.37
CA SER A 151 -8.02 -4.90 4.27
C SER A 151 -8.43 -3.92 5.36
N ASP A 152 -7.57 -2.95 5.67
CA ASP A 152 -7.81 -1.95 6.69
C ASP A 152 -7.34 -0.60 6.16
N ILE A 153 -8.24 0.38 6.19
CA ILE A 153 -7.98 1.75 5.76
C ILE A 153 -8.32 2.65 6.94
N ASP A 154 -7.37 3.46 7.40
CA ASP A 154 -7.61 4.53 8.37
C ASP A 154 -7.30 5.86 7.68
N LEU A 155 -8.31 6.70 7.50
CA LEU A 155 -8.23 7.85 6.62
C LEU A 155 -8.96 9.07 7.19
N ALA A 156 -8.19 10.15 7.36
CA ALA A 156 -8.74 11.48 7.62
C ALA A 156 -9.38 12.10 6.36
N TYR A 157 -10.26 13.09 6.56
CA TYR A 157 -10.94 13.75 5.46
C TYR A 157 -10.10 14.89 4.84
N TYR A 158 -9.58 14.65 3.63
CA TYR A 158 -8.84 15.65 2.84
C TYR A 158 -9.67 16.22 1.68
N GLY A 159 -11.00 16.23 1.83
CA GLY A 159 -11.91 16.64 0.77
C GLY A 159 -12.26 15.51 -0.20
N LYS A 160 -12.64 15.88 -1.42
CA LYS A 160 -13.08 14.93 -2.46
C LYS A 160 -12.03 13.89 -2.87
N VAL A 161 -10.75 14.12 -2.56
CA VAL A 161 -9.72 13.13 -2.83
C VAL A 161 -9.81 11.91 -1.92
N SER A 162 -10.21 12.07 -0.65
CA SER A 162 -10.47 10.94 0.25
C SER A 162 -11.65 10.11 -0.24
N GLU A 163 -12.73 10.77 -0.68
CA GLU A 163 -13.91 10.10 -1.26
C GLU A 163 -13.52 9.31 -2.52
N ARG A 164 -12.82 9.95 -3.46
CA ARG A 164 -12.39 9.33 -4.73
C ARG A 164 -11.46 8.14 -4.49
N PHE A 165 -10.54 8.26 -3.55
CA PHE A 165 -9.66 7.15 -3.17
C PHE A 165 -10.45 5.93 -2.72
N LEU A 166 -11.41 6.12 -1.80
CA LEU A 166 -12.29 5.05 -1.31
C LEU A 166 -13.15 4.46 -2.43
N GLU A 167 -13.74 5.28 -3.31
CA GLU A 167 -14.49 4.78 -4.48
C GLU A 167 -13.60 3.95 -5.41
N SER A 168 -12.37 4.40 -5.66
CA SER A 168 -11.42 3.68 -6.51
C SER A 168 -11.00 2.33 -5.92
N HIS A 169 -10.92 2.24 -4.58
CA HIS A 169 -10.62 0.99 -3.88
C HIS A 169 -11.74 -0.02 -4.08
N VAL A 170 -13.00 0.39 -3.90
CA VAL A 170 -14.17 -0.48 -4.09
C VAL A 170 -14.34 -0.86 -5.56
N ALA A 171 -14.18 0.09 -6.50
CA ALA A 171 -14.24 -0.20 -7.93
C ALA A 171 -13.18 -1.21 -8.40
N ALA A 172 -12.07 -1.35 -7.65
CA ALA A 172 -11.06 -2.37 -7.88
C ALA A 172 -11.37 -3.72 -7.20
N GLY A 173 -12.59 -3.93 -6.71
CA GLY A 173 -13.03 -5.11 -5.96
C GLY A 173 -12.48 -5.17 -4.53
N GLY A 174 -12.13 -4.00 -3.97
CA GLY A 174 -11.57 -3.88 -2.64
C GLY A 174 -12.63 -3.98 -1.54
N CYS A 175 -12.32 -4.76 -0.52
CA CYS A 175 -13.10 -4.82 0.71
C CYS A 175 -12.15 -4.56 1.89
N ALA A 176 -12.31 -3.38 2.49
CA ALA A 176 -11.57 -2.97 3.66
C ALA A 176 -12.50 -2.58 4.81
N ARG A 177 -12.04 -2.83 6.03
CA ARG A 177 -12.55 -2.11 7.19
C ARG A 177 -12.03 -0.68 7.14
N VAL A 178 -12.94 0.28 7.03
CA VAL A 178 -12.59 1.70 6.97
C VAL A 178 -12.83 2.37 8.31
N TYR A 179 -11.78 2.95 8.86
CA TYR A 179 -11.82 3.86 10.00
C TYR A 179 -11.75 5.29 9.45
N PHE A 180 -12.75 6.08 9.79
CA PHE A 180 -12.80 7.49 9.42
C PHE A 180 -12.11 8.28 10.53
N GLY A 181 -10.81 8.52 10.36
CA GLY A 181 -9.98 9.27 11.30
C GLY A 181 -10.42 10.73 11.40
N ASP A 182 -10.32 11.30 12.60
CA ASP A 182 -10.71 12.68 12.92
C ASP A 182 -12.12 13.06 12.41
N TYR A 183 -12.35 14.33 12.09
CA TYR A 183 -13.65 14.86 11.69
C TYR A 183 -13.90 14.74 10.18
N TRP A 184 -14.79 13.83 9.80
CA TRP A 184 -15.45 13.85 8.50
C TRP A 184 -16.68 14.76 8.56
N PRO A 185 -16.79 15.80 7.71
CA PRO A 185 -17.91 16.72 7.75
C PRO A 185 -19.26 16.04 7.55
N GLU A 186 -20.29 16.55 8.22
CA GLU A 186 -21.68 16.12 8.07
C GLU A 186 -22.17 16.03 6.61
N SER A 187 -21.65 16.90 5.74
CA SER A 187 -21.93 16.89 4.30
C SER A 187 -21.46 15.62 3.57
N THR A 188 -20.57 14.82 4.18
CA THR A 188 -20.09 13.54 3.65
C THR A 188 -21.01 12.37 3.98
N LYS A 189 -22.04 12.54 4.83
CA LYS A 189 -22.98 11.46 5.20
C LYS A 189 -23.58 10.72 3.99
N PRO A 190 -24.07 11.39 2.92
CA PRO A 190 -24.60 10.69 1.76
C PRO A 190 -23.56 9.82 1.06
N PHE A 191 -22.31 10.30 0.99
CA PHE A 191 -21.18 9.53 0.44
C PHE A 191 -20.90 8.28 1.28
N LEU A 192 -20.79 8.44 2.60
CA LEU A 192 -20.50 7.32 3.51
C LEU A 192 -21.58 6.24 3.44
N LEU A 193 -22.86 6.63 3.41
CA LEU A 193 -23.97 5.68 3.25
C LEU A 193 -23.90 4.93 1.92
N LYS A 194 -23.65 5.63 0.82
CA LYS A 194 -23.47 5.00 -0.50
C LYS A 194 -22.29 4.02 -0.49
N TYR A 195 -21.16 4.43 0.06
CA TYR A 195 -19.96 3.60 0.16
C TYR A 195 -20.23 2.29 0.92
N LEU A 196 -20.86 2.38 2.10
CA LEU A 196 -21.20 1.21 2.91
C LEU A 196 -22.18 0.27 2.20
N LEU A 197 -23.11 0.79 1.41
CA LEU A 197 -24.03 -0.04 0.63
C LEU A 197 -23.29 -0.82 -0.46
N THR A 198 -22.39 -0.17 -1.21
CA THR A 198 -21.63 -0.83 -2.28
C THR A 198 -20.76 -1.97 -1.75
N VAL A 199 -20.02 -1.73 -0.66
CA VAL A 199 -19.13 -2.74 -0.05
C VAL A 199 -19.94 -3.96 0.43
N ASN A 200 -21.14 -3.75 0.97
CA ASN A 200 -21.98 -4.83 1.47
C ASN A 200 -22.71 -5.60 0.36
N SER A 201 -23.11 -4.95 -0.74
CA SER A 201 -23.78 -5.63 -1.85
C SER A 201 -22.86 -6.62 -2.57
N GLU A 202 -21.58 -6.31 -2.73
CA GLU A 202 -20.60 -7.21 -3.34
C GLU A 202 -20.34 -8.48 -2.50
N HIS A 203 -20.71 -8.48 -1.22
CA HIS A 203 -20.64 -9.66 -0.36
C HIS A 203 -21.90 -10.53 -0.37
N SER A 204 -23.01 -10.02 -0.90
CA SER A 204 -24.27 -10.77 -0.97
C SER A 204 -24.39 -11.71 -2.18
N GLU A 205 -23.41 -11.67 -3.10
CA GLU A 205 -23.37 -12.50 -4.32
C GLU A 205 -22.30 -13.62 -4.27
N LEU A 206 -21.72 -13.92 -3.10
CA LEU A 206 -20.80 -15.06 -2.86
C LEU A 206 -21.44 -16.11 -1.95
#